data_AF-A0A2T2TP93-F1
#
_entry.id   AF-A0A2T2TP93-F1
#
_cell.length_a   1.000
_cell.length_b   1.000
_cell.length_c   1.000
_cell.angle_alpha   90.00
_cell.angle_beta   90.00
_cell.angle_gamma   90.00
#
_symmetry.space_group_name_H-M   'P 1'
#
loop_
_entity.id
_entity.type
_entity.pdbx_description
1 polymer ?
#
loop_
_entity_poly.entity_id
_entity_poly.type
_entity_poly.pdbx_seq_one_letter_code
_entity_poly.pdbx_strand_id
1 'polypeptide(L)'
;MQTLVPYAVWAIIAVICLGIIGMLAFGVRSLVQGKAEPVTVGVMAVPAMVVVLLGLILGNWAMAAIWTTIIMFALGMLALFTSGVWGLFT
;
A
#
# COMPACT_ATOMS: atom_id res chain seq x y z
N MET A 1 11.38 -14.52 23.98
CA MET A 1 11.62 -13.82 22.70
C MET A 1 11.15 -14.62 21.48
N GLN A 2 11.30 -15.94 21.44
CA GLN A 2 10.89 -16.76 20.27
C GLN A 2 9.37 -16.83 20.04
N THR A 3 8.54 -16.64 21.05
CA THR A 3 7.06 -16.65 20.93
C THR A 3 6.44 -15.29 20.61
N LEU A 4 7.17 -14.18 20.80
CA LEU A 4 6.62 -12.84 20.57
C LEU A 4 6.64 -12.47 19.07
N VAL A 5 7.68 -12.90 18.36
CA VAL A 5 7.90 -12.60 16.93
C VAL A 5 6.74 -13.10 16.06
N PRO A 6 6.21 -14.34 16.21
CA PRO A 6 5.08 -14.81 15.42
C PRO A 6 3.82 -13.97 15.64
N TYR A 7 3.47 -13.65 16.90
CA TYR A 7 2.28 -12.85 17.19
C TYR A 7 2.37 -11.43 16.64
N ALA A 8 3.56 -10.81 16.71
CA ALA A 8 3.80 -9.50 16.12
C ALA A 8 3.61 -9.52 14.59
N VAL A 9 4.09 -10.56 13.91
CA VAL A 9 3.91 -10.73 12.46
C VAL A 9 2.43 -10.86 12.09
N TRP A 10 1.67 -11.67 12.82
CA TRP A 10 0.22 -11.81 12.60
C TRP A 10 -0.55 -10.51 12.86
N ALA A 11 -0.18 -9.77 13.91
CA ALA A 11 -0.78 -8.48 14.21
C ALA A 11 -0.52 -7.46 13.08
N ILE A 12 0.71 -7.40 12.56
CA ILE A 12 1.07 -6.51 11.45
C ILE A 12 0.26 -6.87 10.19
N ILE A 13 0.16 -8.17 9.85
CA ILE A 13 -0.64 -8.61 8.71
C ILE A 13 -2.11 -8.20 8.87
N ALA A 14 -2.69 -8.39 10.06
CA ALA A 14 -4.08 -8.00 10.33
C ALA A 14 -4.30 -6.50 10.16
N VAL A 15 -3.38 -5.67 10.68
CA VAL A 15 -3.44 -4.20 10.55
C VAL A 15 -3.33 -3.77 9.08
N ILE A 16 -2.42 -4.38 8.31
CA ILE A 16 -2.26 -4.08 6.89
C ILE A 16 -3.53 -4.44 6.10
N CYS A 17 -4.10 -5.62 6.33
CA CYS A 17 -5.34 -6.04 5.70
C CYS A 17 -6.50 -5.09 6.04
N LEU A 18 -6.64 -4.68 7.31
CA LEU A 18 -7.64 -3.70 7.73
C LEU A 18 -7.45 -2.35 7.05
N GLY A 19 -6.19 -1.88 6.94
CA GLY A 19 -5.86 -0.63 6.25
C GLY A 19 -6.24 -0.67 4.77
N ILE A 20 -5.94 -1.78 4.08
CA ILE A 20 -6.31 -2.00 2.68
C ILE A 20 -7.83 -2.00 2.51
N ILE A 21 -8.55 -2.77 3.33
CA ILE A 21 -10.01 -2.84 3.27
C ILE A 21 -10.63 -1.47 3.52
N GLY A 22 -10.12 -0.72 4.50
CA GLY A 22 -10.55 0.64 4.78
C GLY A 22 -10.33 1.56 3.59
N MET A 23 -9.12 1.59 3.02
CA MET A 23 -8.81 2.40 1.84
C MET A 23 -9.73 2.08 0.66
N LEU A 24 -9.95 0.80 0.37
CA LEU A 24 -10.81 0.39 -0.74
C LEU A 24 -12.28 0.75 -0.48
N ALA A 25 -12.79 0.52 0.74
CA ALA A 25 -14.16 0.85 1.11
C ALA A 25 -14.42 2.36 1.02
N PHE A 26 -13.51 3.19 1.54
CA PHE A 26 -13.61 4.64 1.44
C PHE A 26 -13.38 5.14 0.01
N GLY A 27 -12.49 4.52 -0.76
CA GLY A 27 -12.27 4.82 -2.17
C GLY A 27 -13.52 4.56 -3.01
N VAL A 28 -14.13 3.39 -2.89
CA VAL A 28 -15.38 3.03 -3.58
C VAL A 28 -16.50 3.97 -3.16
N ARG A 29 -16.66 4.25 -1.86
CA ARG A 29 -17.64 5.22 -1.37
C ARG A 29 -17.43 6.60 -2.00
N SER A 30 -16.19 7.04 -2.14
CA SER A 30 -15.84 8.33 -2.75
C SER A 30 -16.22 8.39 -4.24
N LEU A 31 -16.01 7.29 -4.98
CA LEU A 31 -16.44 7.16 -6.38
C LEU A 31 -17.96 7.22 -6.52
N VAL A 32 -18.69 6.47 -5.69
CA VAL A 32 -20.16 6.45 -5.71
C VAL A 32 -20.74 7.84 -5.39
N GLN A 33 -20.05 8.61 -4.54
CA GLN A 33 -20.43 9.98 -4.21
C GLN A 33 -20.00 11.03 -5.25
N GLY A 34 -19.29 10.62 -6.32
CA GLY A 34 -18.77 11.53 -7.35
C GLY A 34 -17.69 12.50 -6.84
N LYS A 35 -17.08 12.22 -5.68
CA LYS A 35 -16.09 13.12 -5.03
C LYS A 35 -14.66 12.87 -5.48
N ALA A 36 -14.41 11.73 -6.11
CA ALA A 36 -13.09 11.34 -6.59
C ALA A 36 -13.18 10.82 -8.03
N GLU A 37 -12.14 11.08 -8.80
CA GLU A 37 -11.99 10.52 -10.14
C GLU A 37 -11.65 9.02 -10.06
N PRO A 38 -12.14 8.19 -10.99
CA PRO A 38 -11.85 6.75 -11.06
C PRO A 38 -10.35 6.44 -11.04
N VAL A 39 -9.56 7.28 -11.73
CA VAL A 39 -8.10 7.13 -11.81
C VAL A 39 -7.46 7.28 -10.44
N THR A 40 -7.85 8.29 -9.67
CA THR A 40 -7.34 8.54 -8.32
C THR A 40 -7.60 7.36 -7.39
N VAL A 41 -8.79 6.76 -7.47
CA VAL A 41 -9.13 5.59 -6.64
C VAL A 41 -8.41 4.33 -7.12
N GLY A 42 -8.19 4.18 -8.43
CA GLY A 42 -7.33 3.14 -8.99
C GLY A 42 -5.90 3.20 -8.45
N VAL A 43 -5.31 4.41 -8.37
CA VAL A 43 -3.98 4.61 -7.80
C VAL A 43 -3.94 4.27 -6.30
N MET A 44 -5.00 4.62 -5.55
CA MET A 44 -5.11 4.23 -4.14
C MET A 44 -5.15 2.72 -3.90
N ALA A 45 -5.56 1.93 -4.91
CA ALA A 45 -5.58 0.47 -4.83
C ALA A 45 -4.22 -0.19 -5.14
N VAL A 46 -3.23 0.56 -5.66
CA VAL A 46 -1.92 0.03 -6.04
C VAL A 46 -1.20 -0.70 -4.89
N PRO A 47 -1.15 -0.17 -3.65
CA PRO A 47 -0.51 -0.89 -2.54
C PRO A 47 -1.17 -2.25 -2.27
N ALA A 48 -2.51 -2.32 -2.37
CA ALA A 48 -3.26 -3.55 -2.17
C ALA A 48 -2.90 -4.60 -3.24
N MET A 49 -2.84 -4.17 -4.50
CA MET A 49 -2.44 -5.03 -5.62
C MET A 49 -1.02 -5.57 -5.45
N VAL A 50 -0.08 -4.74 -4.99
CA VAL A 50 1.32 -5.14 -4.79
C VAL A 50 1.45 -6.15 -3.64
N VAL A 51 0.74 -5.96 -2.51
CA VAL A 51 0.74 -6.95 -1.41
C VAL A 51 0.21 -8.30 -1.92
N VAL A 52 -0.91 -8.29 -2.64
CA VAL A 52 -1.53 -9.54 -3.13
C VAL A 52 -0.62 -10.25 -4.12
N LEU A 53 -0.06 -9.54 -5.11
CA LEU A 53 0.85 -10.13 -6.08
C LEU A 53 2.11 -10.69 -5.41
N LEU A 54 2.73 -9.96 -4.49
CA LEU A 54 3.90 -10.43 -3.77
C LEU A 54 3.57 -11.60 -2.83
N GLY A 55 2.38 -11.60 -2.22
CA GLY A 55 1.91 -12.71 -1.38
C GLY A 55 1.78 -14.00 -2.19
N LEU A 56 1.23 -13.90 -3.41
CA LEU A 56 1.10 -15.02 -4.33
C LEU A 56 2.46 -15.51 -4.87
N ILE A 57 3.39 -14.59 -5.18
CA ILE A 57 4.71 -14.94 -5.74
C ILE A 57 5.63 -15.54 -4.68
N LEU A 58 5.70 -14.95 -3.48
CA LEU A 58 6.65 -15.35 -2.44
C LEU A 58 6.14 -16.51 -1.57
N GLY A 59 4.84 -16.80 -1.58
CA GLY A 59 4.20 -17.78 -0.70
C GLY A 59 4.31 -17.41 0.80
N ASN A 60 4.83 -16.23 1.13
CA ASN A 60 5.03 -15.74 2.49
C ASN A 60 4.45 -14.33 2.61
N TRP A 61 3.27 -14.24 3.22
CA TRP A 61 2.51 -13.01 3.40
C TRP A 61 3.21 -11.98 4.28
N ALA A 62 4.00 -12.42 5.27
CA ALA A 62 4.77 -11.53 6.12
C ALA A 62 5.87 -10.83 5.31
N MET A 63 6.59 -11.62 4.50
CA MET A 63 7.65 -11.09 3.63
C MET A 63 7.07 -10.19 2.54
N ALA A 64 5.93 -10.56 1.95
CA ALA A 64 5.23 -9.73 0.97
C ALA A 64 4.80 -8.37 1.52
N ALA A 65 4.29 -8.33 2.75
CA ALA A 65 3.92 -7.09 3.43
C ALA A 65 5.13 -6.16 3.64
N ILE A 66 6.26 -6.71 4.09
CA ILE A 66 7.52 -5.98 4.26
C ILE A 66 7.99 -5.41 2.92
N TRP A 67 8.07 -6.25 1.89
CA TRP A 67 8.49 -5.82 0.56
C TRP A 67 7.57 -4.77 -0.05
N THR A 68 6.26 -4.90 0.14
CA THR A 68 5.30 -3.89 -0.36
C THR A 68 5.56 -2.54 0.31
N THR A 69 5.80 -2.52 1.61
CA THR A 69 6.12 -1.30 2.35
C THR A 69 7.39 -0.65 1.78
N ILE A 70 8.44 -1.44 1.56
CA ILE A 70 9.71 -0.97 0.99
C ILE A 70 9.52 -0.41 -0.42
N ILE A 71 8.80 -1.12 -1.29
CA ILE A 71 8.56 -0.70 -2.68
C ILE A 71 7.73 0.59 -2.72
N MET A 72 6.65 0.67 -1.94
CA MET A 72 5.82 1.87 -1.88
C MET A 72 6.59 3.06 -1.32
N PHE A 73 7.44 2.84 -0.33
CA PHE A 73 8.33 3.86 0.20
C PHE A 73 9.33 4.36 -0.85
N ALA A 74 9.95 3.44 -1.60
CA ALA A 74 10.87 3.80 -2.68
C ALA A 74 10.16 4.59 -3.80
N LEU A 75 8.95 4.17 -4.19
CA LEU A 75 8.12 4.91 -5.15
C LEU A 75 7.75 6.30 -4.63
N GLY A 76 7.39 6.41 -3.35
CA GLY A 76 7.12 7.68 -2.69
C GLY A 76 8.35 8.61 -2.70
N MET A 77 9.53 8.09 -2.41
CA MET A 77 10.77 8.86 -2.48
C MET A 77 11.07 9.32 -3.91
N LEU A 78 10.90 8.46 -4.91
CA LEU A 78 11.07 8.84 -6.31
C LEU A 78 10.06 9.91 -6.73
N ALA A 79 8.80 9.79 -6.30
CA ALA A 79 7.76 10.80 -6.57
C ALA A 79 8.11 12.15 -5.93
N LEU A 80 8.56 12.16 -4.68
CA LEU A 80 8.99 13.37 -4.00
C LEU A 80 10.22 13.99 -4.66
N PHE A 81 11.23 13.17 -4.96
CA PHE A 81 12.46 13.64 -5.61
C PHE A 81 12.17 14.24 -6.98
N THR A 82 11.38 13.54 -7.81
CA THR A 82 10.99 14.05 -9.13
C THR A 82 10.18 15.33 -8.99
N SER A 83 9.17 15.40 -8.11
CA SER A 83 8.40 16.63 -7.89
C SER A 83 9.29 17.81 -7.44
N GLY A 84 10.30 17.56 -6.60
CA GLY A 84 11.25 18.56 -6.15
C GLY A 84 12.15 19.06 -7.28
N VAL A 85 12.68 18.15 -8.10
CA VAL A 85 13.53 18.51 -9.25
C VAL A 85 12.72 19.27 -10.32
N TRP A 86 11.54 18.77 -10.69
CA TRP A 86 10.68 19.43 -11.67
C TRP A 86 10.23 20.83 -11.21
N GLY A 87 9.93 20.99 -9.92
CA GLY A 87 9.59 22.28 -9.32
C GLY A 87 10.71 23.34 -9.34
N LEU A 88 11.96 22.96 -9.67
CA LEU A 88 13.04 23.93 -9.89
C LEU A 88 13.05 24.51 -11.31
N PHE A 89 12.39 23.85 -12.25
CA PHE A 89 12.36 24.22 -13.66
C PHE A 89 11.04 24.85 -14.12
N THR A 90 10.07 24.95 -13.21
CA THR A 90 8.75 25.59 -13.40
C THR A 90 8.59 26.74 -12.43
#